data_AF-A0A954TJ62-F1
#
_entry.id   AF-A0A954TJ62-F1
#
_cell.length_a   1.000
_cell.length_b   1.000
_cell.length_c   1.000
_cell.angle_alpha   90.00
_cell.angle_beta   90.00
_cell.angle_gamma   90.00
#
_symmetry.space_group_name_H-M   'P 1'
#
loop_
_entity.id
_entity.type
_entity.pdbx_description
1 polymer ?
#
loop_
_entity_poly.entity_id
_entity_poly.type
_entity_poly.pdbx_seq_one_letter_code
_entity_poly.pdbx_strand_id
1 'polypeptide(L)'
;MDAFYASVEQRDCPELRGKPVLVGGATGRGVVTTASYEARRFGVHSAMPTAQALRLCPQAMVVPTRMAHYADVSREIRRILHRYTPVVEPLSLDEAFLDVRGCQPL
;
A
#
# COMPACT_ATOMS: atom_id res chain seq x y z
N MET A 1 5.97 3.52 -2.74
CA MET A 1 5.08 3.21 -3.90
C MET A 1 3.70 3.77 -3.62
N ASP A 2 2.81 3.89 -4.59
CA ASP A 2 1.51 4.53 -4.36
C ASP A 2 0.49 3.61 -3.70
N ALA A 3 -0.06 4.05 -2.56
CA ALA A 3 -1.08 3.35 -1.78
C ALA A 3 -0.80 1.83 -1.64
N PHE A 4 0.46 1.48 -1.34
CA PHE A 4 1.06 0.17 -1.66
C PHE A 4 0.17 -1.04 -1.35
N TYR A 5 -0.33 -1.18 -0.12
CA TYR A 5 -1.16 -2.36 0.23
C TYR A 5 -2.48 -2.38 -0.53
N ALA A 6 -3.17 -1.24 -0.68
CA ALA A 6 -4.43 -1.19 -1.42
C ALA A 6 -4.21 -1.46 -2.92
N SER A 7 -3.10 -0.96 -3.48
CA SER A 7 -2.72 -1.24 -4.86
C SER A 7 -2.42 -2.72 -5.09
N VAL A 8 -1.79 -3.42 -4.14
CA VAL A 8 -1.59 -4.88 -4.21
C VAL A 8 -2.92 -5.61 -4.16
N GLU A 9 -3.83 -5.24 -3.25
CA GLU A 9 -5.16 -5.86 -3.18
C GLU A 9 -5.99 -5.61 -4.44
N GLN A 10 -5.99 -4.40 -5.00
CA GLN A 10 -6.69 -4.08 -6.25
C GLN A 10 -6.06 -4.78 -7.47
N ARG A 11 -4.74 -5.01 -7.47
CA ARG A 11 -4.06 -5.81 -8.50
C ARG A 11 -4.55 -7.25 -8.46
N ASP A 12 -4.51 -7.86 -7.29
CA ASP A 12 -4.77 -9.29 -7.08
C ASP A 12 -6.26 -9.65 -7.13
N CYS A 13 -7.14 -8.72 -6.73
CA CYS A 13 -8.59 -8.88 -6.71
C CYS A 13 -9.24 -7.82 -7.64
N PRO A 14 -9.51 -8.15 -8.92
CA PRO A 14 -10.04 -7.20 -9.90
C PRO A 14 -11.34 -6.51 -9.48
N GLU A 15 -12.16 -7.18 -8.67
CA GLU A 15 -13.42 -6.65 -8.14
C GLU A 15 -13.25 -5.43 -7.23
N LEU A 16 -12.04 -5.20 -6.70
CA LEU A 16 -11.72 -4.06 -5.83
C LEU A 16 -11.30 -2.81 -6.62
N ARG A 17 -11.01 -2.93 -7.92
CA ARG A 17 -10.53 -1.82 -8.75
C ARG A 17 -11.61 -0.77 -8.92
N GLY A 18 -11.25 0.51 -8.80
CA GLY A 18 -12.20 1.62 -8.91
C GLY A 18 -13.16 1.75 -7.73
N LYS A 19 -13.01 0.92 -6.68
CA LYS A 19 -13.85 0.97 -5.47
C LYS A 19 -13.05 1.52 -4.28
N PRO A 20 -13.70 2.15 -3.30
CA PRO A 20 -13.05 2.53 -2.06
C PRO A 20 -12.62 1.30 -1.26
N VAL A 21 -11.31 1.05 -1.20
CA VAL A 21 -10.69 -0.05 -0.44
C VAL A 21 -9.95 0.50 0.79
N LEU A 22 -10.16 -0.15 1.93
CA LEU A 22 -9.43 0.06 3.18
C LEU A 22 -8.72 -1.24 3.56
N VAL A 23 -7.39 -1.22 3.65
CA VAL A 23 -6.61 -2.32 4.20
C VAL A 23 -6.45 -2.08 5.70
N GLY A 24 -6.84 -3.03 6.54
CA GLY A 24 -6.67 -2.92 7.99
C GLY A 24 -7.59 -3.82 8.80
N GLY A 25 -7.70 -3.53 10.09
CA GLY A 25 -8.57 -4.27 11.00
C GLY A 25 -10.03 -3.84 10.86
N ALA A 26 -10.91 -4.78 10.48
CA ALA A 26 -12.36 -4.54 10.35
C ALA A 26 -13.14 -4.56 11.68
N THR A 27 -12.55 -5.10 12.76
CA THR A 27 -13.25 -5.33 14.04
C THR A 27 -12.65 -4.53 15.20
N GLY A 28 -13.49 -4.21 16.20
CA GLY A 28 -13.08 -3.59 17.46
C GLY A 28 -12.43 -2.22 17.30
N ARG A 29 -11.22 -2.05 17.87
CA ARG A 29 -10.41 -0.81 17.83
C ARG A 29 -9.45 -0.79 16.63
N GLY A 30 -9.86 -1.35 15.50
CA GLY A 30 -9.05 -1.42 14.29
C GLY A 30 -8.70 -0.03 13.73
N VAL A 31 -7.59 0.02 13.00
CA VAL A 31 -7.14 1.21 12.27
C VAL A 31 -6.92 0.87 10.79
N VAL A 32 -7.10 1.87 9.93
CA VAL A 32 -6.78 1.80 8.51
C VAL A 32 -5.26 1.79 8.35
N THR A 33 -4.70 0.69 7.87
CA THR A 33 -3.27 0.58 7.53
C THR A 33 -2.97 1.34 6.24
N THR A 34 -3.84 1.21 5.24
CA THR A 34 -3.76 2.00 4.02
C THR A 34 -5.15 2.17 3.40
N ALA A 35 -5.38 3.33 2.79
CA ALA A 35 -6.58 3.63 2.01
C ALA A 35 -6.21 3.80 0.54
N SER A 36 -7.02 3.20 -0.35
CA SER A 36 -7.03 3.47 -1.79
C SER A 36 -7.32 4.95 -2.10
N TYR A 37 -6.97 5.40 -3.31
CA TYR A 37 -7.28 6.77 -3.73
C TYR A 37 -8.78 7.05 -3.75
N GLU A 38 -9.59 6.05 -4.14
CA GLU A 38 -11.04 6.13 -4.13
C GLU A 38 -11.60 6.38 -2.73
N ALA A 39 -11.02 5.76 -1.70
CA ALA A 39 -11.38 6.01 -0.30
C ALA A 39 -10.85 7.35 0.22
N ARG A 40 -9.64 7.77 -0.19
CA ARG A 40 -9.04 9.06 0.21
C ARG A 40 -9.87 10.26 -0.22
N ARG A 41 -10.63 10.16 -1.33
CA ARG A 41 -11.58 11.19 -1.77
C ARG A 41 -12.66 11.52 -0.73
N PHE A 42 -12.97 10.59 0.17
CA PHE A 42 -13.90 10.78 1.27
C PHE A 42 -13.24 11.27 2.57
N GLY A 43 -11.95 11.64 2.51
CA GLY A 43 -11.17 12.09 3.67
C GLY A 43 -10.58 10.96 4.51
N VAL A 44 -10.70 9.69 4.08
CA VAL A 44 -10.08 8.56 4.78
C VAL A 44 -8.57 8.54 4.55
N HIS A 45 -7.79 8.30 5.61
CA HIS A 45 -6.34 8.22 5.54
C HIS A 45 -5.78 7.12 6.45
N SER A 46 -4.50 6.78 6.27
CA SER A 46 -3.81 5.83 7.13
C SER A 46 -3.82 6.26 8.60
N ALA A 47 -3.75 5.30 9.51
CA ALA A 47 -3.88 5.44 10.95
C ALA A 47 -5.24 5.96 11.47
N MET A 48 -6.20 6.26 10.59
CA MET A 48 -7.56 6.59 11.01
C MET A 48 -8.24 5.36 11.67
N PRO A 49 -9.01 5.53 12.76
CA PRO A 49 -9.83 4.44 13.29
C PRO A 49 -10.79 3.91 12.22
N THR A 50 -10.86 2.58 12.03
CA THR A 50 -11.69 1.97 10.98
C THR A 50 -13.17 2.36 11.14
N ALA A 51 -13.66 2.46 12.38
CA ALA A 51 -15.02 2.93 12.66
C ALA A 51 -15.27 4.37 12.18
N GLN A 52 -14.27 5.25 12.27
CA GLN A 52 -14.36 6.61 11.73
C GLN A 52 -14.29 6.61 10.20
N ALA A 53 -13.39 5.81 9.62
CA ALA A 53 -13.27 5.67 8.17
C ALA A 53 -14.57 5.19 7.52
N LEU A 54 -15.25 4.22 8.14
CA LEU A 54 -16.55 3.72 7.68
C LEU A 54 -17.70 4.72 7.86
N ARG A 55 -17.60 5.67 8.81
CA ARG A 55 -18.57 6.77 8.87
C ARG A 55 -18.37 7.76 7.72
N LEU A 56 -17.12 8.00 7.30
CA LEU A 56 -16.80 8.88 6.18
C LEU A 56 -17.06 8.24 4.82
N CYS A 57 -16.82 6.93 4.70
CA CYS A 57 -17.00 6.14 3.49
C CYS A 57 -17.74 4.83 3.80
N PRO A 58 -19.08 4.86 3.97
CA PRO A 58 -19.87 3.68 4.35
C PRO A 58 -19.83 2.54 3.33
N GLN A 59 -19.61 2.86 2.06
CA GLN A 59 -19.49 1.90 0.97
C GLN A 59 -18.10 1.29 0.82
N ALA A 60 -17.15 1.63 1.71
CA ALA A 60 -15.79 1.14 1.60
C ALA A 60 -15.69 -0.37 1.87
N MET A 61 -14.90 -1.04 1.04
CA MET A 61 -14.55 -2.45 1.20
C MET A 61 -13.35 -2.56 2.13
N VAL A 62 -13.55 -3.13 3.32
CA VAL A 62 -12.46 -3.40 4.28
C VAL A 62 -11.88 -4.77 4.01
N VAL A 63 -10.58 -4.83 3.78
CA VAL A 63 -9.84 -6.08 3.53
C VAL A 63 -8.78 -6.29 4.62
N PRO A 64 -8.59 -7.55 5.08
CA PRO A 64 -7.60 -7.85 6.10
C PRO A 64 -6.17 -7.70 5.56
N THR A 65 -5.25 -7.28 6.42
CA THR A 65 -3.84 -7.09 6.08
C THR A 65 -3.14 -8.42 5.76
N ARG A 66 -2.62 -8.58 4.53
CA ARG A 66 -1.79 -9.73 4.11
C ARG A 66 -0.29 -9.42 4.17
N MET A 67 0.24 -9.14 5.37
CA MET A 67 1.61 -8.59 5.53
C MET A 67 2.71 -9.45 4.89
N ALA A 68 2.63 -10.78 4.98
CA ALA A 68 3.61 -11.68 4.35
C ALA A 68 3.62 -11.52 2.83
N HIS A 69 2.45 -11.45 2.21
CA HIS A 69 2.29 -11.24 0.77
C HIS A 69 2.83 -9.87 0.33
N TYR A 70 2.58 -8.82 1.11
CA TYR A 70 3.13 -7.50 0.82
C TYR A 70 4.66 -7.49 0.87
N ALA A 71 5.25 -8.26 1.80
CA ALA A 71 6.70 -8.44 1.87
C ALA A 71 7.26 -9.24 0.69
N ASP A 72 6.53 -10.23 0.17
CA ASP A 72 6.91 -10.95 -1.05
C ASP A 72 6.95 -10.00 -2.25
N VAL A 73 5.88 -9.22 -2.45
CA VAL A 73 5.82 -8.22 -3.52
C VAL A 73 6.93 -7.16 -3.37
N SER A 74 7.20 -6.68 -2.15
CA SER A 74 8.32 -5.77 -1.86
C SER A 74 9.66 -6.36 -2.31
N ARG A 75 9.91 -7.65 -2.05
CA ARG A 75 11.14 -8.33 -2.47
C ARG A 75 11.28 -8.41 -3.98
N GLU A 76 10.18 -8.64 -4.71
CA GLU A 76 10.20 -8.61 -6.18
C GLU A 76 10.60 -7.25 -6.73
N ILE A 77 10.08 -6.16 -6.14
CA ILE A 77 10.42 -4.79 -6.53
C ILE A 77 11.87 -4.48 -6.18
N ARG A 78 12.35 -4.84 -5.00
CA ARG A 78 13.78 -4.67 -4.64
C ARG A 78 14.71 -5.40 -5.60
N ARG A 79 14.33 -6.59 -6.06
CA ARG A 79 15.10 -7.32 -7.09
C ARG A 79 15.18 -6.54 -8.42
N ILE A 80 14.19 -5.72 -8.74
CA ILE A 80 14.25 -4.79 -9.88
C ILE A 80 15.21 -3.64 -9.57
N LEU A 81 15.11 -3.02 -8.39
CA LEU A 81 15.99 -1.93 -7.95
C LEU A 81 17.48 -2.35 -7.98
N HIS A 82 17.79 -3.57 -7.54
CA HIS A 82 19.15 -4.12 -7.56
C HIS A 82 19.74 -4.34 -8.96
N ARG A 83 18.94 -4.25 -10.03
CA ARG A 83 19.47 -4.26 -11.40
C ARG A 83 20.16 -2.93 -11.76
N TYR A 84 19.84 -1.86 -11.05
CA TYR A 84 20.38 -0.53 -11.30
C TYR A 84 21.61 -0.21 -10.43
N THR A 85 21.60 -0.67 -9.18
CA THR A 85 22.70 -0.45 -8.25
C THR A 85 22.78 -1.58 -7.22
N PRO A 86 23.98 -2.01 -6.82
CA PRO A 86 24.12 -2.92 -5.68
C PRO A 86 23.82 -2.22 -4.35
N VAL A 87 23.87 -0.89 -4.29
CA VAL A 87 23.67 -0.09 -3.07
C VAL A 87 22.21 0.35 -2.99
N VAL A 88 21.39 -0.50 -2.38
CA VAL A 88 19.96 -0.26 -2.11
C VAL A 88 19.73 -0.35 -0.60
N GLU A 89 19.17 0.70 -0.01
CA GLU A 89 18.84 0.77 1.42
C GLU A 89 17.32 0.77 1.63
N PRO A 90 16.72 -0.35 2.05
CA PRO A 90 15.32 -0.43 2.47
C PRO A 90 14.96 0.54 3.59
N LEU A 91 13.93 1.39 3.41
CA LEU A 91 13.33 2.16 4.51
C LEU A 91 12.07 1.48 5.06
N SER A 92 11.21 1.01 4.18
CA SER A 92 9.94 0.33 4.51
C SER A 92 9.66 -0.75 3.46
N LEU A 93 8.51 -1.44 3.51
CA LEU A 93 8.15 -2.40 2.45
C LEU A 93 8.05 -1.73 1.08
N ASP A 94 7.71 -0.45 1.01
CA ASP A 94 7.42 0.21 -0.24
C ASP A 94 8.36 1.35 -0.64
N GLU A 95 9.44 1.50 0.12
CA GLU A 95 10.42 2.56 0.00
C GLU A 95 11.85 2.03 0.14
N ALA A 96 12.76 2.60 -0.65
CA ALA A 96 14.19 2.36 -0.55
C ALA A 96 14.97 3.56 -1.11
N PHE A 97 16.13 3.83 -0.52
CA PHE A 97 17.13 4.73 -1.11
C PHE A 97 18.03 3.94 -2.05
N LEU A 98 18.43 4.59 -3.16
CA LEU A 98 19.35 4.03 -4.15
C LEU A 98 20.50 5.01 -4.37
N ASP A 99 21.73 4.49 -4.34
CA ASP A 99 22.88 5.25 -4.82
C ASP A 99 23.03 5.07 -6.34
N VAL A 100 22.81 6.16 -7.08
CA VAL A 100 22.80 6.20 -8.54
C VAL A 100 23.95 7.02 -9.13
N ARG A 101 25.01 7.31 -8.35
CA ARG A 101 26.14 8.14 -8.81
C ARG A 101 26.81 7.63 -10.10
N GLY A 102 26.74 6.33 -10.39
CA GLY A 102 27.27 5.71 -11.60
C GLY A 102 26.26 5.51 -12.74
N CYS A 103 25.00 5.87 -12.56
CA CYS A 103 23.96 5.72 -13.59
C CYS A 103 23.97 6.93 -14.55
N GLN A 104 23.72 6.70 -15.84
CA GLN A 104 23.49 7.77 -16.80
C GLN A 104 21.98 8.10 -16.90
N PRO A 105 21.62 9.37 -17.16
CA PRO A 105 20.24 9.72 -17.51
C PRO A 105 19.80 8.96 -18.76
N LEU A 106 18.50 8.62 -18.81
CA LEU A 106 17.86 8.10 -20.02
C LEU A 106 17.69 9.19 -21.07
#